data_AF-A0A843HMX4-F1
#
_entry.id   AF-A0A843HMX4-F1
#
_cell.length_a   1.000
_cell.length_b   1.000
_cell.length_c   1.000
_cell.angle_alpha   90.00
_cell.angle_beta   90.00
_cell.angle_gamma   90.00
#
_symmetry.space_group_name_H-M   'P 1'
#
loop_
_entity.id
_entity.type
_entity.pdbx_description
1 polymer ?
#
loop_
_entity_poly.entity_id
_entity_poly.type
_entity_poly.pdbx_seq_one_letter_code
_entity_poly.pdbx_strand_id
1 'polypeptide(L)'
;MYEKHKIYAKIFNVLRKFPQKSNKITLLTNKNHSFEANLEYIAKELDNRNNNGKNYEYKFIPKDSLSFANIRDFASSKYVFLVDNFFPLAFMNVEGMKWVQLWHGTGLFKKFGYDLLNDEDKKIMEMFAPKIDLVSVSSENVADIYARNFYVDKSKVKPFGVPRNDFYDEEHLSDAYLSELRESFEKDYPQLKGKKLVLYAPTFREDPKNNAVFNHFDIEKFLNELGDEYALAIRLHPNYKRFCDEEHNIDLDDLTSRYDIINFTGFKDEQKLLLLADILIADYSSIMVDYTILKKPAILFTY
;
A
#
# COMPACT_ATOMS: atom_id res chain seq x y z
N MET A 1 15.39 -13.53 -18.52
CA MET A 1 14.65 -13.37 -17.24
C MET A 1 13.13 -13.65 -17.35
N TYR A 2 12.49 -13.44 -18.51
CA TYR A 2 11.03 -13.37 -18.64
C TYR A 2 10.26 -14.63 -19.08
N GLU A 3 10.89 -15.82 -19.12
CA GLU A 3 10.26 -17.03 -19.68
C GLU A 3 8.96 -17.44 -18.96
N LYS A 4 8.91 -17.38 -17.62
CA LYS A 4 7.67 -17.64 -16.86
C LYS A 4 6.55 -16.66 -17.25
N HIS A 5 6.88 -15.39 -17.46
CA HIS A 5 5.93 -14.35 -17.85
C HIS A 5 5.37 -14.59 -19.26
N LYS A 6 6.22 -15.03 -20.20
CA LYS A 6 5.80 -15.43 -21.55
C LYS A 6 4.90 -16.66 -21.53
N ILE A 7 5.19 -17.67 -20.70
CA ILE A 7 4.35 -18.86 -20.53
C ILE A 7 2.97 -18.46 -20.01
N TYR A 8 2.91 -17.63 -18.96
CA TYR A 8 1.66 -17.10 -18.42
C TYR A 8 0.84 -16.42 -19.53
N ALA A 9 1.47 -15.50 -20.26
CA ALA A 9 0.84 -14.76 -21.33
C ALA A 9 0.36 -15.66 -22.48
N LYS A 10 1.12 -16.71 -22.82
CA LYS A 10 0.72 -17.68 -23.85
C LYS A 10 -0.57 -18.41 -23.45
N ILE A 11 -0.66 -18.88 -22.21
CA ILE A 11 -1.88 -19.52 -21.68
C ILE A 11 -3.04 -18.53 -21.73
N PHE A 12 -2.83 -17.30 -21.24
CA PHE A 12 -3.83 -16.25 -21.27
C PHE A 12 -4.31 -15.97 -22.70
N ASN A 13 -3.41 -15.79 -23.67
CA ASN A 13 -3.74 -15.47 -25.06
C ASN A 13 -4.53 -16.59 -25.76
N VAL A 14 -4.29 -17.86 -25.42
CA VAL A 14 -5.11 -18.97 -25.90
C VAL A 14 -6.53 -18.86 -25.36
N LEU A 15 -6.68 -18.53 -24.07
CA LEU A 15 -7.98 -18.40 -23.40
C LEU A 15 -8.72 -17.12 -23.80
N ARG A 16 -8.01 -16.08 -24.26
CA ARG A 16 -8.59 -14.83 -24.80
C ARG A 16 -9.39 -15.02 -26.09
N LYS A 17 -9.30 -16.18 -26.73
CA LYS A 17 -10.16 -16.55 -27.87
C LYS A 17 -11.62 -16.74 -27.48
N PHE A 18 -11.92 -16.90 -26.19
CA PHE A 18 -13.29 -16.98 -25.68
C PHE A 18 -13.85 -15.57 -25.39
N PRO A 19 -15.19 -15.38 -25.47
CA PRO A 19 -15.83 -14.09 -25.25
C PRO A 19 -15.54 -13.49 -23.86
N GLN A 20 -15.39 -12.17 -23.82
CA GLN A 20 -15.35 -11.41 -22.56
C GLN A 20 -16.76 -11.26 -21.98
N LYS A 21 -16.84 -11.23 -20.65
CA LYS A 21 -18.05 -10.83 -19.92
C LYS A 21 -17.96 -9.36 -19.58
N SER A 22 -18.92 -8.56 -20.03
CA SER A 22 -18.94 -7.10 -19.85
C SER A 22 -18.94 -6.64 -18.40
N ASN A 23 -19.42 -7.48 -17.48
CA ASN A 23 -19.56 -7.21 -16.06
C ASN A 23 -18.49 -7.85 -15.19
N LYS A 24 -17.50 -8.53 -15.79
CA LYS A 24 -16.48 -9.27 -15.03
C LYS A 24 -15.22 -8.45 -14.78
N ILE A 25 -14.72 -8.53 -13.55
CA ILE A 25 -13.62 -7.73 -13.05
C ILE A 25 -12.57 -8.65 -12.41
N THR A 26 -11.30 -8.41 -12.70
CA THR A 26 -10.18 -9.05 -11.99
C THR A 26 -9.48 -8.04 -11.11
N LEU A 27 -9.25 -8.41 -9.85
CA LEU A 27 -8.42 -7.69 -8.89
C LEU A 27 -7.09 -8.44 -8.74
N LEU A 28 -6.02 -7.95 -9.35
CA LEU A 28 -4.73 -8.62 -9.42
C LEU A 28 -3.89 -8.39 -8.16
N THR A 29 -3.71 -9.45 -7.37
CA THR A 29 -3.01 -9.38 -6.08
C THR A 29 -1.57 -9.89 -6.13
N ASN A 30 -0.77 -9.44 -5.17
CA ASN A 30 0.55 -10.00 -4.90
C ASN A 30 0.42 -11.29 -4.09
N LYS A 31 1.33 -12.26 -4.30
CA LYS A 31 1.26 -13.59 -3.66
C LYS A 31 1.24 -13.52 -2.12
N ASN A 32 1.88 -12.52 -1.53
CA ASN A 32 1.97 -12.35 -0.08
C ASN A 32 0.86 -11.44 0.48
N HIS A 33 -0.17 -11.14 -0.31
CA HIS A 33 -1.26 -10.23 0.07
C HIS A 33 -0.77 -8.83 0.48
N SER A 34 0.44 -8.45 0.05
CA SER A 34 1.02 -7.15 0.35
C SER A 34 0.34 -6.07 -0.49
N PHE A 35 -0.03 -4.97 0.17
CA PHE A 35 -0.65 -3.79 -0.45
C PHE A 35 -2.04 -4.04 -1.07
N GLU A 36 -2.80 -5.02 -0.55
CA GLU A 36 -4.14 -5.35 -1.04
C GLU A 36 -5.21 -4.30 -0.70
N ALA A 37 -4.96 -3.42 0.27
CA ALA A 37 -5.92 -2.41 0.72
C ALA A 37 -6.59 -1.65 -0.45
N ASN A 38 -5.83 -1.23 -1.46
CA ASN A 38 -6.41 -0.55 -2.61
C ASN A 38 -7.42 -1.42 -3.39
N LEU A 39 -7.15 -2.73 -3.53
CA LEU A 39 -8.05 -3.66 -4.20
C LEU A 39 -9.25 -4.03 -3.32
N GLU A 40 -9.07 -4.11 -2.00
CA GLU A 40 -10.16 -4.34 -1.04
C GLU A 40 -11.18 -3.20 -1.07
N TYR A 41 -10.73 -1.95 -1.15
CA TYR A 41 -11.64 -0.80 -1.26
C TYR A 41 -12.36 -0.76 -2.62
N ILE A 42 -11.70 -1.19 -3.71
CA ILE A 42 -12.41 -1.40 -4.98
C ILE A 42 -13.47 -2.50 -4.83
N ALA A 43 -13.17 -3.62 -4.18
CA ALA A 43 -14.15 -4.69 -3.94
C ALA A 43 -15.35 -4.20 -3.12
N LYS A 44 -15.10 -3.46 -2.03
CA LYS A 44 -16.14 -2.82 -1.19
C LYS A 44 -17.09 -1.96 -2.03
N GLU A 45 -16.53 -1.12 -2.90
CA GLU A 45 -17.34 -0.27 -3.79
C GLU A 45 -18.10 -1.08 -4.85
N LEU A 46 -17.55 -2.18 -5.35
CA LEU A 46 -18.26 -3.10 -6.25
C LEU A 46 -19.45 -3.77 -5.56
N ASP A 47 -19.29 -4.19 -4.30
CA ASP A 47 -20.37 -4.75 -3.49
C ASP A 47 -21.47 -3.70 -3.25
N ASN A 48 -21.09 -2.46 -2.91
CA ASN A 48 -22.03 -1.35 -2.78
C ASN A 48 -22.84 -1.12 -4.05
N ARG A 49 -22.19 -1.16 -5.22
CA ARG A 49 -22.88 -1.02 -6.52
C ARG A 49 -23.80 -2.19 -6.80
N ASN A 50 -23.40 -3.40 -6.43
CA ASN A 50 -24.24 -4.59 -6.59
C ASN A 50 -25.48 -4.52 -5.70
N ASN A 51 -25.33 -4.08 -4.45
CA ASN A 51 -26.45 -3.82 -3.55
C ASN A 51 -27.41 -2.73 -4.11
N ASN A 52 -26.90 -1.83 -4.95
CA ASN A 52 -27.67 -0.80 -5.65
C ASN A 52 -28.07 -1.21 -7.10
N GLY A 53 -28.21 -2.52 -7.36
CA GLY A 53 -28.79 -3.05 -8.60
C GLY A 53 -27.82 -3.18 -9.78
N LYS A 54 -26.51 -3.01 -9.56
CA LYS A 54 -25.49 -3.48 -10.53
C LYS A 54 -25.27 -4.99 -10.37
N ASN A 55 -24.53 -5.57 -11.31
CA ASN A 55 -24.25 -7.01 -11.33
C ASN A 55 -22.82 -7.26 -11.78
N TYR A 56 -21.84 -6.78 -11.01
CA TYR A 56 -20.42 -7.02 -11.25
C TYR A 56 -19.98 -8.37 -10.64
N GLU A 57 -19.32 -9.19 -11.44
CA GLU A 57 -18.64 -10.42 -11.00
C GLU A 57 -17.15 -10.08 -10.81
N TYR A 58 -16.62 -10.10 -9.58
CA TYR A 58 -15.20 -9.84 -9.35
C TYR A 58 -14.48 -11.00 -8.65
N LYS A 59 -13.17 -11.12 -8.90
CA LYS A 59 -12.32 -12.13 -8.27
C LYS A 59 -10.91 -11.59 -8.03
N PHE A 60 -10.38 -11.86 -6.84
CA PHE A 60 -8.97 -11.65 -6.52
C PHE A 60 -8.12 -12.77 -7.14
N ILE A 61 -7.11 -12.40 -7.91
CA ILE A 61 -6.25 -13.34 -8.63
C ILE A 61 -4.78 -13.03 -8.33
N PRO A 62 -4.04 -13.97 -7.71
CA PRO A 62 -2.61 -13.82 -7.49
C PRO A 62 -1.85 -13.80 -8.82
N LYS A 63 -1.09 -12.73 -9.06
CA LYS A 63 -0.35 -12.46 -10.29
C LYS A 63 0.60 -13.59 -10.72
N ASP A 64 1.29 -14.22 -9.77
CA ASP A 64 2.36 -15.19 -10.06
C ASP A 64 1.89 -16.64 -10.15
N SER A 65 0.58 -16.89 -10.04
CA SER A 65 0.00 -18.22 -10.07
C SER A 65 -0.27 -18.67 -11.50
N LEU A 66 0.34 -19.79 -11.92
CA LEU A 66 0.04 -20.47 -13.20
C LEU A 66 -1.24 -21.33 -13.14
N SER A 67 -2.17 -21.00 -12.23
CA SER A 67 -3.45 -21.70 -12.12
C SER A 67 -4.29 -21.47 -13.38
N PHE A 68 -4.54 -22.54 -14.13
CA PHE A 68 -5.35 -22.49 -15.35
C PHE A 68 -6.75 -21.93 -15.09
N ALA A 69 -7.39 -22.30 -13.98
CA ALA A 69 -8.71 -21.79 -13.60
C ALA A 69 -8.69 -20.28 -13.39
N ASN A 70 -7.67 -19.75 -12.69
CA ASN A 70 -7.52 -18.32 -12.49
C ASN A 70 -7.23 -17.58 -13.80
N ILE A 71 -6.32 -18.10 -14.62
CA ILE A 71 -6.00 -17.47 -15.92
C ILE A 71 -7.22 -17.48 -16.85
N ARG A 72 -8.04 -18.54 -16.83
CA ARG A 72 -9.30 -18.62 -17.58
C ARG A 72 -10.30 -17.56 -17.11
N ASP A 73 -10.51 -17.44 -15.80
CA ASP A 73 -11.39 -16.42 -15.24
C ASP A 73 -10.91 -15.02 -15.62
N PHE A 74 -9.60 -14.78 -15.46
CA PHE A 74 -8.95 -13.53 -15.81
C PHE A 74 -9.13 -13.16 -17.29
N ALA A 75 -8.90 -14.10 -18.22
CA ALA A 75 -9.02 -13.88 -19.66
C ALA A 75 -10.44 -13.50 -20.13
N SER A 76 -11.45 -13.81 -19.32
CA SER A 76 -12.85 -13.43 -19.59
C SER A 76 -13.26 -12.05 -19.02
N SER A 77 -12.37 -11.37 -18.29
CA SER A 77 -12.68 -10.10 -17.62
C SER A 77 -12.75 -8.93 -18.59
N LYS A 78 -13.63 -7.96 -18.28
CA LYS A 78 -13.71 -6.67 -18.98
C LYS A 78 -12.82 -5.63 -18.32
N TYR A 79 -12.78 -5.60 -16.99
CA TYR A 79 -11.97 -4.64 -16.23
C TYR A 79 -10.92 -5.37 -15.39
N VAL A 80 -9.75 -4.76 -15.24
CA VAL A 80 -8.63 -5.29 -14.48
C VAL A 80 -8.06 -4.17 -13.63
N PHE A 81 -8.06 -4.36 -12.31
CA PHE A 81 -7.37 -3.51 -11.37
C PHE A 81 -6.10 -4.21 -10.94
N LEU A 82 -4.97 -3.50 -10.94
CA LEU A 82 -3.72 -4.01 -10.41
C LEU A 82 -3.08 -3.01 -9.46
N VAL A 83 -2.38 -3.57 -8.49
CA VAL A 83 -1.47 -2.86 -7.60
C VAL A 83 -0.09 -3.43 -7.83
N ASP A 84 0.95 -2.62 -8.03
CA ASP A 84 2.32 -3.07 -8.33
C ASP A 84 2.48 -3.63 -9.77
N ASN A 85 3.69 -4.05 -10.14
CA ASN A 85 4.03 -4.52 -11.48
C ASN A 85 3.36 -5.87 -11.84
N PHE A 86 3.09 -6.07 -13.13
CA PHE A 86 2.60 -7.34 -13.67
C PHE A 86 3.20 -7.62 -15.05
N PHE A 87 4.46 -8.08 -15.06
CA PHE A 87 5.24 -8.28 -16.28
C PHE A 87 4.62 -9.21 -17.35
N PRO A 88 3.77 -10.21 -17.05
CA PRO A 88 3.07 -10.97 -18.09
C PRO A 88 2.28 -10.09 -19.06
N LEU A 89 1.75 -8.94 -18.60
CA LEU A 89 0.98 -8.02 -19.43
C LEU A 89 1.76 -7.55 -20.66
N ALA A 90 3.10 -7.44 -20.59
CA ALA A 90 3.93 -7.09 -21.75
C ALA A 90 3.69 -8.03 -22.96
N PHE A 91 3.37 -9.30 -22.72
CA PHE A 91 3.20 -10.33 -23.76
C PHE A 91 1.74 -10.75 -24.01
N MET A 92 0.79 -10.16 -23.29
CA MET A 92 -0.64 -10.52 -23.39
C MET A 92 -1.39 -9.72 -24.47
N ASN A 93 -2.37 -10.34 -25.13
CA ASN A 93 -3.37 -9.68 -25.94
C ASN A 93 -4.57 -9.29 -25.06
N VAL A 94 -4.68 -8.00 -24.76
CA VAL A 94 -5.70 -7.45 -23.85
C VAL A 94 -6.73 -6.59 -24.58
N GLU A 95 -6.86 -6.74 -25.89
CA GLU A 95 -7.85 -6.00 -26.66
C GLU A 95 -9.26 -6.17 -26.06
N GLY A 96 -9.97 -5.04 -25.95
CA GLY A 96 -11.30 -4.96 -25.35
C GLY A 96 -11.32 -4.91 -23.82
N MET A 97 -10.21 -5.15 -23.12
CA MET A 97 -10.12 -5.01 -21.66
C MET A 97 -9.81 -3.57 -21.27
N LYS A 98 -10.12 -3.22 -20.01
CA LYS A 98 -9.77 -1.94 -19.39
C LYS A 98 -8.89 -2.16 -18.18
N TRP A 99 -7.68 -1.59 -18.23
CA TRP A 99 -6.63 -1.80 -17.23
C TRP A 99 -6.40 -0.55 -16.39
N VAL A 100 -6.53 -0.70 -15.07
CA VAL A 100 -6.41 0.36 -14.08
C VAL A 100 -5.26 0.04 -13.12
N GLN A 101 -4.16 0.80 -13.22
CA GLN A 101 -3.05 0.76 -12.28
C GLN A 101 -3.37 1.65 -11.07
N LEU A 102 -3.54 1.04 -9.91
CA LEU A 102 -3.79 1.75 -8.65
C LEU A 102 -2.48 2.12 -7.92
N TRP A 103 -1.40 1.39 -8.22
CA TRP A 103 -0.15 1.40 -7.47
C TRP A 103 -0.35 1.18 -5.95
N HIS A 104 0.74 1.16 -5.19
CA HIS A 104 0.70 1.06 -3.72
C HIS A 104 1.25 2.29 -3.02
N GLY A 105 2.14 3.04 -3.67
CA GLY A 105 2.68 4.29 -3.14
C GLY A 105 1.74 5.47 -3.38
N THR A 106 1.53 6.28 -2.35
CA THR A 106 0.73 7.51 -2.37
C THR A 106 1.58 8.78 -2.51
N GLY A 107 2.91 8.66 -2.44
CA GLY A 107 3.87 9.75 -2.51
C GLY A 107 5.12 9.45 -3.33
N LEU A 108 6.03 10.44 -3.38
CA LEU A 108 7.25 10.44 -4.20
C LEU A 108 8.54 10.54 -3.36
N PHE A 109 8.64 9.77 -2.27
CA PHE A 109 9.86 9.78 -1.44
C PHE A 109 10.99 8.93 -2.03
N LYS A 110 10.67 7.99 -2.92
CA LYS A 110 11.64 7.06 -3.53
C LYS A 110 11.46 7.03 -5.04
N LYS A 111 12.56 6.90 -5.78
CA LYS A 111 12.50 6.60 -7.22
C LYS A 111 11.85 5.23 -7.42
N PHE A 112 11.10 5.07 -8.50
CA PHE A 112 10.48 3.80 -8.88
C PHE A 112 10.22 3.76 -10.38
N GLY A 113 9.89 2.58 -10.90
CA GLY A 113 9.52 2.41 -12.29
C GLY A 113 10.66 2.73 -13.26
N TYR A 114 10.32 3.30 -14.41
CA TYR A 114 11.18 3.45 -15.58
C TYR A 114 12.56 4.05 -15.30
N ASP A 115 12.65 4.99 -14.37
CA ASP A 115 13.89 5.68 -13.99
C ASP A 115 14.94 4.77 -13.33
N LEU A 116 14.54 3.63 -12.77
CA LEU A 116 15.43 2.67 -12.10
C LEU A 116 15.71 1.40 -12.92
N LEU A 117 15.06 1.24 -14.06
CA LEU A 117 15.14 0.02 -14.85
C LEU A 117 16.41 -0.03 -15.71
N ASN A 118 16.98 -1.23 -15.86
CA ASN A 118 17.97 -1.52 -16.89
C ASN A 118 17.32 -1.54 -18.29
N ASP A 119 18.13 -1.61 -19.34
CA ASP A 119 17.64 -1.55 -20.73
C ASP A 119 16.73 -2.72 -21.13
N GLU A 120 16.91 -3.91 -20.55
CA GLU A 120 16.01 -5.06 -20.80
C GLU A 120 14.63 -4.79 -20.20
N ASP A 121 14.60 -4.35 -18.94
CA ASP A 121 13.36 -4.12 -18.20
C ASP A 121 12.59 -2.91 -18.74
N LYS A 122 13.30 -1.87 -19.23
CA LYS A 122 12.68 -0.75 -19.96
C LYS A 122 11.90 -1.22 -21.17
N LYS A 123 12.47 -2.10 -22.00
CA LYS A 123 11.77 -2.67 -23.17
C LYS A 123 10.50 -3.42 -22.76
N ILE A 124 10.55 -4.17 -21.65
CA ILE A 124 9.36 -4.85 -21.12
C ILE A 124 8.31 -3.85 -20.67
N MET A 125 8.72 -2.77 -20.00
CA MET A 125 7.83 -1.70 -19.55
C MET A 125 7.19 -0.95 -20.73
N GLU A 126 7.95 -0.69 -21.79
CA GLU A 126 7.46 -0.06 -23.03
C GLU A 126 6.42 -0.92 -23.76
N MET A 127 6.52 -2.24 -23.67
CA MET A 127 5.49 -3.17 -24.18
C MET A 127 4.25 -3.25 -23.28
N PHE A 128 4.44 -3.04 -21.98
CA PHE A 128 3.40 -3.08 -20.95
C PHE A 128 2.55 -1.80 -20.95
N ALA A 129 3.19 -0.63 -20.96
CA ALA A 129 2.57 0.65 -20.65
C ALA A 129 1.43 1.06 -21.60
N PRO A 130 1.50 0.81 -22.93
CA PRO A 130 0.39 1.13 -23.84
C PRO A 130 -0.92 0.42 -23.48
N LYS A 131 -0.84 -0.72 -22.77
CA LYS A 131 -1.96 -1.56 -22.36
C LYS A 131 -2.66 -1.08 -21.09
N ILE A 132 -2.10 -0.11 -20.38
CA ILE A 132 -2.75 0.54 -19.24
C ILE A 132 -3.66 1.64 -19.78
N ASP A 133 -4.92 1.66 -19.33
CA ASP A 133 -5.91 2.68 -19.70
C ASP A 133 -5.95 3.83 -18.70
N LEU A 134 -5.70 3.54 -17.42
CA LEU A 134 -5.81 4.50 -16.33
C LEU A 134 -4.75 4.24 -15.27
N VAL A 135 -4.12 5.30 -14.76
CA VAL A 135 -3.30 5.28 -13.54
C VAL A 135 -3.93 6.21 -12.52
N SER A 136 -4.34 5.69 -11.36
CA SER A 136 -4.83 6.52 -10.27
C SER A 136 -3.66 7.05 -9.45
N VAL A 137 -3.69 8.34 -9.12
CA VAL A 137 -2.67 8.98 -8.29
C VAL A 137 -3.28 9.82 -7.19
N SER A 138 -2.49 10.07 -6.14
CA SER A 138 -2.91 10.81 -4.95
C SER A 138 -3.28 12.27 -5.23
N SER A 139 -2.62 12.92 -6.19
CA SER A 139 -2.86 14.32 -6.54
C SER A 139 -2.32 14.68 -7.92
N GLU A 140 -2.71 15.84 -8.45
CA GLU A 140 -2.22 16.34 -9.74
C GLU A 140 -0.69 16.58 -9.72
N ASN A 141 -0.14 16.98 -8.56
CA ASN A 141 1.27 17.32 -8.40
C ASN A 141 2.23 16.15 -8.69
N VAL A 142 1.75 14.90 -8.61
CA VAL A 142 2.56 13.71 -8.88
C VAL A 142 2.30 13.13 -10.27
N ALA A 143 1.34 13.68 -11.03
CA ALA A 143 0.86 13.08 -12.28
C ALA A 143 1.97 12.95 -13.34
N ASP A 144 2.79 13.99 -13.52
CA ASP A 144 3.90 13.97 -14.49
C ASP A 144 4.94 12.91 -14.16
N ILE A 145 5.23 12.74 -12.86
CA ILE A 145 6.23 11.79 -12.39
C ILE A 145 5.71 10.37 -12.53
N TYR A 146 4.43 10.12 -12.24
CA TYR A 146 3.81 8.82 -12.48
C TYR A 146 3.70 8.51 -13.96
N ALA A 147 3.37 9.49 -14.82
CA ALA A 147 3.33 9.29 -16.26
C ALA A 147 4.70 8.80 -16.79
N ARG A 148 5.77 9.50 -16.39
CA ARG A 148 7.15 9.11 -16.73
C ARG A 148 7.52 7.74 -16.15
N ASN A 149 7.31 7.52 -14.85
CA ASN A 149 7.74 6.30 -14.18
C ASN A 149 6.96 5.07 -14.65
N PHE A 150 5.70 5.23 -15.08
CA PHE A 150 4.91 4.16 -15.70
C PHE A 150 5.06 4.07 -17.22
N TYR A 151 5.80 4.98 -17.83
CA TYR A 151 5.94 5.10 -19.29
C TYR A 151 4.57 5.22 -20.01
N VAL A 152 3.61 5.90 -19.39
CA VAL A 152 2.26 6.14 -19.94
C VAL A 152 2.09 7.60 -20.32
N ASP A 153 1.16 7.85 -21.26
CA ASP A 153 0.73 9.21 -21.55
C ASP A 153 0.07 9.85 -20.32
N LYS A 154 0.41 11.12 -20.03
CA LYS A 154 -0.13 11.86 -18.88
C LYS A 154 -1.66 11.90 -18.87
N SER A 155 -2.32 11.92 -20.04
CA SER A 155 -3.78 11.92 -20.13
C SER A 155 -4.45 10.70 -19.49
N LYS A 156 -3.71 9.60 -19.32
CA LYS A 156 -4.14 8.38 -18.62
C LYS A 156 -3.95 8.44 -17.11
N VAL A 157 -3.20 9.42 -16.60
CA VAL A 157 -2.97 9.60 -15.16
C VAL A 157 -4.05 10.52 -14.61
N LYS A 158 -4.77 10.07 -13.58
CA LYS A 158 -5.88 10.82 -12.98
C LYS A 158 -5.73 10.96 -11.47
N PRO A 159 -5.90 12.17 -10.92
CA PRO A 159 -5.79 12.43 -9.49
C PRO A 159 -7.09 12.06 -8.77
N PHE A 160 -7.50 10.80 -8.85
CA PHE A 160 -8.68 10.30 -8.14
C PHE A 160 -8.40 10.00 -6.66
N GLY A 161 -7.16 10.17 -6.21
CA GLY A 161 -6.74 9.69 -4.90
C GLY A 161 -6.31 8.23 -4.96
N VAL A 162 -6.25 7.62 -3.78
CA VAL A 162 -5.85 6.22 -3.62
C VAL A 162 -6.96 5.50 -2.85
N PRO A 163 -7.52 4.38 -3.38
CA PRO A 163 -8.76 3.81 -2.85
C PRO A 163 -8.76 3.50 -1.35
N ARG A 164 -7.64 3.08 -0.78
CA ARG A 164 -7.55 2.81 0.67
C ARG A 164 -7.79 4.06 1.52
N ASN A 165 -7.63 5.25 0.98
CA ASN A 165 -7.84 6.49 1.71
C ASN A 165 -9.33 6.86 1.81
N ASP A 166 -10.22 6.18 1.07
CA ASP A 166 -11.67 6.30 1.24
C ASP A 166 -12.13 5.81 2.64
N PHE A 167 -11.26 5.13 3.40
CA PHE A 167 -11.49 4.83 4.81
C PHE A 167 -11.72 6.10 5.65
N TYR A 168 -11.03 7.21 5.32
CA TYR A 168 -11.11 8.44 6.07
C TYR A 168 -12.32 9.28 5.64
N ASP A 169 -13.50 8.64 5.61
CA ASP A 169 -14.77 9.26 5.29
C ASP A 169 -15.37 10.00 6.51
N GLU A 170 -16.53 10.63 6.31
CA GLU A 170 -17.23 11.39 7.36
C GLU A 170 -17.61 10.54 8.58
N GLU A 171 -17.88 9.24 8.40
CA GLU A 171 -18.25 8.33 9.48
C GLU A 171 -17.03 8.03 10.36
N HIS A 172 -15.91 7.66 9.75
CA HIS A 172 -14.68 7.31 10.47
C HIS A 172 -13.97 8.53 11.08
N LEU A 173 -14.23 9.72 10.55
CA LEU A 173 -13.75 10.99 11.12
C LEU A 173 -14.71 11.60 12.15
N SER A 174 -15.86 10.97 12.43
CA SER A 174 -16.80 11.46 13.43
C SER A 174 -16.25 11.31 14.85
N ASP A 175 -16.61 12.25 15.73
CA ASP A 175 -16.21 12.20 17.15
C ASP A 175 -16.65 10.91 17.84
N ALA A 176 -17.80 10.36 17.43
CA ALA A 176 -18.33 9.10 17.96
C ALA A 176 -17.41 7.91 17.61
N TYR A 177 -17.06 7.76 16.34
CA TYR A 177 -16.16 6.69 15.90
C TYR A 177 -14.77 6.83 16.52
N LEU A 178 -14.22 8.05 16.53
CA LEU A 178 -12.91 8.32 17.10
C LEU A 178 -12.88 8.02 18.61
N SER A 179 -13.94 8.35 19.34
CA SER A 179 -14.05 8.03 20.77
C SER A 179 -14.16 6.53 21.02
N GLU A 180 -14.99 5.81 20.24
CA GLU A 180 -15.12 4.36 20.35
C GLU A 180 -13.79 3.64 20.03
N LEU A 181 -13.13 4.06 18.94
CA LEU A 181 -11.82 3.56 18.55
C LEU A 181 -10.81 3.78 19.68
N ARG A 182 -10.79 4.99 20.24
CA ARG A 182 -9.89 5.35 21.34
C ARG A 182 -10.13 4.49 22.57
N GLU A 183 -11.38 4.35 23.01
CA GLU A 183 -11.75 3.52 24.15
C GLU A 183 -11.39 2.04 23.94
N SER A 184 -11.56 1.53 22.72
CA SER A 184 -11.16 0.16 22.37
C SER A 184 -9.66 -0.03 22.56
N PHE A 185 -8.84 0.91 22.06
CA PHE A 185 -7.39 0.82 22.20
C PHE A 185 -6.92 1.03 23.64
N GLU A 186 -7.57 1.89 24.43
CA GLU A 186 -7.21 2.09 25.84
C GLU A 186 -7.53 0.88 26.74
N LYS A 187 -8.39 -0.03 26.30
CA LYS A 187 -8.63 -1.33 26.97
C LYS A 187 -7.46 -2.28 26.76
N ASP A 188 -6.97 -2.36 25.53
CA ASP A 188 -5.88 -3.27 25.14
C ASP A 188 -4.50 -2.69 25.49
N TYR A 189 -4.38 -1.36 25.53
CA TYR A 189 -3.15 -0.61 25.78
C TYR A 189 -3.39 0.47 26.85
N PRO A 190 -3.40 0.11 28.14
CA PRO A 190 -3.66 1.04 29.23
C PRO A 190 -2.71 2.25 29.29
N GLN A 191 -1.50 2.13 28.69
CA GLN A 191 -0.53 3.22 28.53
C GLN A 191 -1.09 4.43 27.78
N LEU A 192 -2.12 4.23 26.95
CA LEU A 192 -2.77 5.29 26.17
C LEU A 192 -3.72 6.17 27.00
N LYS A 193 -4.15 5.71 28.18
CA LYS A 193 -5.21 6.39 28.94
C LYS A 193 -4.82 7.81 29.29
N GLY A 194 -5.59 8.77 28.76
CA GLY A 194 -5.39 10.19 29.00
C GLY A 194 -4.17 10.82 28.32
N LYS A 195 -3.42 10.07 27.49
CA LYS A 195 -2.19 10.55 26.83
C LYS A 195 -2.32 10.65 25.31
N LYS A 196 -1.83 11.71 24.68
CA LYS A 196 -1.78 11.78 23.21
C LYS A 196 -0.87 10.70 22.63
N LEU A 197 -1.25 10.07 21.52
CA LEU A 197 -0.44 9.03 20.89
C LEU A 197 0.55 9.60 19.89
N VAL A 198 1.85 9.40 20.15
CA VAL A 198 2.92 9.59 19.17
C VAL A 198 3.23 8.25 18.52
N LEU A 199 3.00 8.15 17.21
CA LEU A 199 3.36 6.98 16.42
C LEU A 199 4.70 7.21 15.74
N TYR A 200 5.73 6.46 16.14
CA TYR A 200 7.01 6.43 15.46
C TYR A 200 7.07 5.26 14.46
N ALA A 201 7.17 5.60 13.17
CA ALA A 201 7.10 4.66 12.05
C ALA A 201 8.27 4.85 11.07
N PRO A 202 9.52 4.53 11.47
CA PRO A 202 10.68 4.67 10.59
C PRO A 202 10.67 3.63 9.47
N THR A 203 11.21 3.99 8.30
CA THR A 203 11.41 3.04 7.20
C THR A 203 12.68 2.22 7.39
N PHE A 204 12.70 1.03 6.80
CA PHE A 204 13.93 0.25 6.70
C PHE A 204 14.92 0.90 5.70
N ARG A 205 16.20 0.64 5.91
CA ARG A 205 17.35 1.03 5.08
C ARG A 205 17.94 -0.23 4.44
N GLU A 206 18.51 -0.10 3.24
CA GLU A 206 19.16 -1.22 2.56
C GLU A 206 20.45 -1.65 3.27
N ASP A 207 21.20 -0.68 3.80
CA ASP A 207 22.35 -0.94 4.65
C ASP A 207 21.86 -1.21 6.09
N PRO A 208 22.07 -2.43 6.63
CA PRO A 208 21.65 -2.80 7.98
C PRO A 208 22.15 -1.87 9.08
N LYS A 209 23.34 -1.27 8.91
CA LYS A 209 23.94 -0.36 9.90
C LYS A 209 23.08 0.87 10.17
N ASN A 210 22.30 1.27 9.17
CA ASN A 210 21.41 2.43 9.25
C ASN A 210 20.01 2.07 9.78
N ASN A 211 19.76 0.79 10.13
CA ASN A 211 18.48 0.34 10.70
C ASN A 211 18.45 0.41 12.23
N ALA A 212 19.55 0.75 12.90
CA ALA A 212 19.58 0.99 14.34
C ALA A 212 18.88 2.32 14.73
N VAL A 213 17.58 2.43 14.45
CA VAL A 213 16.82 3.69 14.52
C VAL A 213 16.81 4.32 15.92
N PHE A 214 16.97 3.51 16.97
CA PHE A 214 17.03 3.96 18.37
C PHE A 214 18.40 4.48 18.79
N ASN A 215 19.44 4.38 17.95
CA ASN A 215 20.66 5.16 18.13
C ASN A 215 20.42 6.67 17.92
N HIS A 216 19.34 7.01 17.22
CA HIS A 216 18.97 8.39 16.88
C HIS A 216 17.73 8.86 17.65
N PHE A 217 16.83 7.94 18.02
CA PHE A 217 15.64 8.24 18.82
C PHE A 217 15.83 7.81 20.27
N ASP A 218 16.01 8.79 21.17
CA ASP A 218 16.18 8.56 22.61
C ASP A 218 14.81 8.36 23.30
N ILE A 219 14.46 7.09 23.55
CA ILE A 219 13.21 6.69 24.19
C ILE A 219 13.14 7.19 25.64
N GLU A 220 14.25 7.11 26.37
CA GLU A 220 14.28 7.49 27.78
C GLU A 220 14.06 9.00 27.93
N LYS A 221 14.72 9.80 27.10
CA LYS A 221 14.48 11.24 27.04
C LYS A 221 13.03 11.56 26.64
N PHE A 222 12.48 10.87 25.64
CA PHE A 222 11.07 11.05 25.26
C PHE A 222 10.15 10.81 26.45
N LEU A 223 10.31 9.70 27.17
CA LEU A 223 9.45 9.37 28.30
C LEU A 223 9.64 10.35 29.47
N ASN A 224 10.87 10.78 29.74
CA ASN A 224 11.15 11.74 30.82
C ASN A 224 10.60 13.13 30.54
N GLU A 225 10.63 13.59 29.28
CA GLU A 225 10.20 14.95 28.92
C GLU A 225 8.72 15.03 28.53
N LEU A 226 8.16 13.96 27.94
CA LEU A 226 6.84 13.97 27.31
C LEU A 226 5.91 12.86 27.83
N GLY A 227 6.41 11.90 28.59
CA GLY A 227 5.68 10.67 28.96
C GLY A 227 4.43 10.88 29.83
N ASP A 228 4.29 12.04 30.48
CA ASP A 228 3.08 12.39 31.25
C ASP A 228 1.90 12.76 30.33
N GLU A 229 2.16 13.43 29.21
CA GLU A 229 1.14 13.87 28.24
C GLU A 229 1.05 12.93 27.03
N TYR A 230 2.14 12.24 26.68
CA TYR A 230 2.26 11.47 25.45
C TYR A 230 2.61 10.01 25.70
N ALA A 231 1.95 9.12 24.96
CA ALA A 231 2.31 7.72 24.84
C ALA A 231 3.11 7.52 23.54
N LEU A 232 4.17 6.72 23.60
CA LEU A 232 4.96 6.36 22.42
C LEU A 232 4.56 4.97 21.91
N ALA A 233 4.23 4.89 20.62
CA ALA A 233 4.08 3.62 19.93
C ALA A 233 5.05 3.50 18.75
N ILE A 234 5.56 2.29 18.55
CA ILE A 234 6.51 1.97 17.49
C ILE A 234 5.84 1.06 16.46
N ARG A 235 5.97 1.41 15.18
CA ARG A 235 5.57 0.57 14.05
C ARG A 235 6.73 0.42 13.08
N LEU A 236 7.45 -0.69 13.17
CA LEU A 236 8.47 -1.02 12.18
C LEU A 236 7.80 -1.51 10.88
N HIS A 237 8.45 -1.22 9.75
CA HIS A 237 7.96 -1.68 8.46
C HIS A 237 7.94 -3.23 8.39
N PRO A 238 6.98 -3.89 7.72
CA PRO A 238 6.93 -5.36 7.64
C PRO A 238 8.18 -6.02 7.05
N ASN A 239 8.91 -5.29 6.19
CA ASN A 239 10.19 -5.73 5.64
C ASN A 239 11.40 -5.42 6.54
N TYR A 240 11.25 -4.73 7.67
CA TYR A 240 12.37 -4.31 8.53
C TYR A 240 13.32 -5.47 8.87
N LYS A 241 12.77 -6.60 9.34
CA LYS A 241 13.55 -7.80 9.68
C LYS A 241 14.35 -8.39 8.51
N ARG A 242 13.97 -8.11 7.26
CA ARG A 242 14.70 -8.60 6.07
C ARG A 242 15.98 -7.81 5.78
N PHE A 243 16.09 -6.60 6.32
CA PHE A 243 17.19 -5.67 6.05
C PHE A 243 18.03 -5.38 7.29
N CYS A 244 17.85 -6.17 8.36
CA CYS A 244 18.68 -6.09 9.57
C CYS A 244 19.54 -7.35 9.68
N ASP A 245 20.76 -7.18 10.16
CA ASP A 245 21.56 -8.29 10.66
C ASP A 245 21.27 -8.50 12.16
N GLU A 246 21.89 -9.51 12.77
CA GLU A 246 21.67 -9.82 14.19
C GLU A 246 22.09 -8.69 15.13
N GLU A 247 23.08 -7.87 14.73
CA GLU A 247 23.63 -6.77 15.53
C GLU A 247 22.71 -5.54 15.53
N HIS A 248 22.07 -5.23 14.41
CA HIS A 248 21.23 -4.03 14.22
C HIS A 248 19.73 -4.36 14.26
N ASN A 249 19.35 -5.62 14.54
CA ASN A 249 17.95 -5.97 14.70
C ASN A 249 17.40 -5.38 16.00
N ILE A 250 16.23 -4.76 15.90
CA ILE A 250 15.51 -4.21 17.05
C ILE A 250 14.64 -5.32 17.65
N ASP A 251 14.90 -5.65 18.91
CA ASP A 251 13.99 -6.44 19.72
C ASP A 251 12.97 -5.51 20.39
N LEU A 252 11.79 -5.42 19.77
CA LEU A 252 10.71 -4.60 20.32
C LEU A 252 10.11 -5.20 21.59
N ASP A 253 10.18 -6.51 21.77
CA ASP A 253 9.63 -7.15 22.96
C ASP A 253 10.52 -6.82 24.17
N ASP A 254 11.85 -6.89 24.00
CA ASP A 254 12.81 -6.38 24.98
C ASP A 254 12.58 -4.89 25.29
N LEU A 255 12.44 -4.04 24.27
CA LEU A 255 12.20 -2.61 24.47
C LEU A 255 10.91 -2.33 25.25
N THR A 256 9.81 -3.00 24.92
CA THR A 256 8.53 -2.86 25.65
C THR A 256 8.59 -3.42 27.08
N SER A 257 9.56 -4.29 27.39
CA SER A 257 9.79 -4.75 28.76
C SER A 257 10.59 -3.76 29.60
N ARG A 258 11.41 -2.91 28.95
CA ARG A 258 12.27 -1.90 29.60
C ARG A 258 11.64 -0.52 29.70
N TYR A 259 10.76 -0.18 28.76
CA TYR A 259 10.16 1.14 28.63
C TYR A 259 8.64 1.05 28.51
N ASP A 260 7.92 2.04 29.04
CA ASP A 260 6.46 2.15 28.94
C ASP A 260 6.03 2.63 27.53
N ILE A 261 6.20 1.75 26.54
CA ILE A 261 5.94 2.02 25.12
C ILE A 261 5.11 0.89 24.50
N ILE A 262 4.53 1.14 23.32
CA ILE A 262 3.62 0.20 22.66
C ILE A 262 4.24 -0.32 21.35
N ASN A 263 4.22 -1.64 21.14
CA ASN A 263 4.60 -2.26 19.87
C ASN A 263 3.38 -2.46 18.94
N PHE A 264 3.28 -1.63 17.89
CA PHE A 264 2.25 -1.73 16.85
C PHE A 264 2.77 -2.29 15.52
N THR A 265 3.97 -2.87 15.49
CA THR A 265 4.54 -3.49 14.29
C THR A 265 3.65 -4.63 13.76
N GLY A 266 2.99 -5.38 14.65
CA GLY A 266 2.07 -6.46 14.28
C GLY A 266 0.63 -6.02 14.02
N PHE A 267 0.28 -4.74 14.23
CA PHE A 267 -1.09 -4.27 14.07
C PHE A 267 -1.47 -4.21 12.58
N LYS A 268 -2.53 -4.94 12.21
CA LYS A 268 -2.88 -5.16 10.80
C LYS A 268 -3.53 -3.93 10.14
N ASP A 269 -4.37 -3.21 10.88
CA ASP A 269 -5.17 -2.11 10.35
C ASP A 269 -4.39 -0.79 10.45
N GLU A 270 -3.60 -0.49 9.43
CA GLU A 270 -2.81 0.74 9.39
C GLU A 270 -3.68 2.00 9.47
N GLN A 271 -4.88 1.97 8.89
CA GLN A 271 -5.73 3.14 8.76
C GLN A 271 -6.31 3.55 10.12
N LYS A 272 -6.75 2.59 10.92
CA LYS A 272 -7.16 2.83 12.32
C LYS A 272 -6.01 3.35 13.16
N LEU A 273 -4.81 2.82 12.95
CA LEU A 273 -3.65 3.28 13.71
C LEU A 273 -3.29 4.75 13.37
N LEU A 274 -3.39 5.13 12.09
CA LEU A 274 -3.23 6.52 11.69
C LEU A 274 -4.34 7.42 12.24
N LEU A 275 -5.60 6.97 12.28
CA LEU A 275 -6.68 7.71 12.95
C LEU A 275 -6.39 7.94 14.44
N LEU A 276 -5.87 6.93 15.13
CA LEU A 276 -5.57 7.01 16.56
C LEU A 276 -4.38 7.92 16.87
N ALA A 277 -3.36 7.93 16.00
CA ALA A 277 -2.16 8.74 16.20
C ALA A 277 -2.48 10.23 16.20
N ASP A 278 -2.08 10.92 17.27
CA ASP A 278 -2.16 12.37 17.40
C ASP A 278 -0.97 13.06 16.72
N ILE A 279 0.19 12.40 16.71
CA ILE A 279 1.39 12.82 16.00
C ILE A 279 2.00 11.61 15.28
N LEU A 280 2.34 11.76 14.01
CA LEU A 280 3.15 10.79 13.26
C LEU A 280 4.59 11.27 13.16
N ILE A 281 5.54 10.46 13.65
CA ILE A 281 6.97 10.65 13.40
C ILE A 281 7.39 9.59 12.38
N ALA A 282 7.84 10.00 11.20
CA ALA A 282 8.35 9.09 10.18
C ALA A 282 9.50 9.74 9.40
N ASP A 283 10.01 9.05 8.39
CA ASP A 283 11.13 9.51 7.56
C ASP A 283 10.72 9.56 6.07
N TYR A 284 11.14 8.58 5.27
CA TYR A 284 10.94 8.50 3.83
C TYR A 284 9.78 7.56 3.45
N SER A 285 8.77 7.47 4.33
CA SER A 285 7.62 6.58 4.18
C SER A 285 6.47 7.27 3.45
N SER A 286 5.82 6.56 2.52
CA SER A 286 4.56 7.03 1.91
C SER A 286 3.41 7.14 2.92
N ILE A 287 3.51 6.50 4.09
CA ILE A 287 2.49 6.60 5.15
C ILE A 287 2.27 8.05 5.59
N MET A 288 3.31 8.90 5.48
CA MET A 288 3.20 10.33 5.73
C MET A 288 2.20 11.01 4.81
N VAL A 289 2.14 10.61 3.54
CA VAL A 289 1.20 11.20 2.59
C VAL A 289 -0.23 10.82 2.95
N ASP A 290 -0.46 9.57 3.33
CA ASP A 290 -1.78 9.11 3.76
C ASP A 290 -2.22 9.83 5.04
N TYR A 291 -1.30 10.04 5.98
CA TYR A 291 -1.56 10.76 7.24
C TYR A 291 -1.92 12.24 7.03
N THR A 292 -1.46 12.88 5.96
CA THR A 292 -1.80 14.28 5.69
C THR A 292 -3.30 14.52 5.50
N ILE A 293 -4.07 13.50 5.12
CA ILE A 293 -5.53 13.55 5.00
C ILE A 293 -6.17 13.91 6.35
N LEU A 294 -5.57 13.45 7.44
CA LEU A 294 -6.07 13.65 8.80
C LEU A 294 -5.81 15.05 9.33
N LYS A 295 -4.99 15.85 8.64
CA LYS A 295 -4.60 17.22 9.05
C LYS A 295 -4.01 17.29 10.46
N LYS A 296 -3.37 16.20 10.90
CA LYS A 296 -2.68 16.09 12.19
C LYS A 296 -1.17 16.38 12.04
N PRO A 297 -0.48 16.79 13.11
CA PRO A 297 0.95 17.06 13.08
C PRO A 297 1.77 15.84 12.64
N ALA A 298 2.67 16.04 11.69
CA ALA A 298 3.59 15.02 11.21
C ALA A 298 5.03 15.55 11.26
N ILE A 299 5.96 14.75 11.78
CA ILE A 299 7.37 15.10 11.96
C ILE A 299 8.20 14.19 11.05
N LEU A 300 8.98 14.82 10.17
CA LEU A 300 9.99 14.14 9.37
C LEU A 300 11.28 14.06 10.18
N PHE A 301 11.62 12.87 10.69
CA PHE A 301 12.83 12.62 11.45
C PHE A 301 13.89 11.92 10.59
N THR A 302 14.61 12.72 9.82
CA THR A 302 15.57 12.28 8.78
C THR A 302 17.01 12.39 9.28
N TYR A 303 17.39 11.50 10.21
CA TYR A 303 18.77 11.34 10.67
C TYR A 303 19.66 10.66 9.62
#